data_AF-A0A382Z1V4-F1
#
_entry.id   AF-A0A382Z1V4-F1
#
_cell.length_a   1.000
_cell.length_b   1.000
_cell.length_c   1.000
_cell.angle_alpha   90.00
_cell.angle_beta   90.00
_cell.angle_gamma   90.00
#
_symmetry.space_group_name_H-M   'P 1'
#
loop_
_entity.id
_entity.type
_entity.pdbx_description
1 polymer ?
#
loop_
_entity_poly.entity_id
_entity_poly.type
_entity_poly.pdbx_seq_one_letter_code
_entity_poly.pdbx_strand_id
1 'polypeptide(L)'
;VNKRYYEALIGATAWLLLMQVPLIAEQRQSERRVAGPGETQFNIQLLRPSGGPVIPIFEGWYQHPDGSYELSFGYFNTNTEEIIDLPIGVDNFIEPAQYDGVQPTHFLAVPDGDRRHWGT
;
A
#
# COMPACT_ATOMS: atom_id res chain seq x y z
N VAL A 1 2.30 -60.88 -6.68
CA VAL A 1 2.16 -59.40 -6.72
C VAL A 1 2.44 -58.88 -5.30
N ASN A 2 3.50 -58.09 -5.10
CA ASN A 2 4.07 -57.85 -3.76
C ASN A 2 3.42 -56.64 -3.08
N LYS A 3 2.74 -56.87 -1.94
CA LYS A 3 1.98 -55.86 -1.17
C LYS A 3 2.82 -54.62 -0.81
N ARG A 4 4.12 -54.82 -0.55
CA ARG A 4 5.08 -53.75 -0.24
C ARG A 4 5.27 -52.74 -1.38
N TYR A 5 5.15 -53.16 -2.65
CA TYR A 5 5.23 -52.24 -3.78
C TYR A 5 4.00 -51.33 -3.84
N TYR A 6 2.81 -51.84 -3.50
CA TYR A 6 1.58 -51.03 -3.49
C TYR A 6 1.55 -50.04 -2.34
N GLU A 7 2.00 -50.42 -1.15
CA GLU A 7 2.08 -49.52 0.00
C GLU A 7 3.07 -48.37 -0.25
N ALA A 8 4.23 -48.67 -0.87
CA ALA A 8 5.20 -47.65 -1.26
C ALA A 8 4.66 -46.73 -2.37
N LEU A 9 3.98 -47.29 -3.38
CA LEU A 9 3.35 -46.51 -4.46
C LEU A 9 2.23 -45.59 -3.94
N ILE A 10 1.38 -46.08 -3.03
CA ILE A 10 0.30 -45.29 -2.41
C ILE A 10 0.87 -44.18 -1.51
N GLY A 11 1.94 -44.45 -0.76
CA GLY A 11 2.63 -43.44 0.04
C GLY A 11 3.25 -42.33 -0.80
N ALA A 12 3.89 -42.69 -1.91
CA ALA A 12 4.52 -41.73 -2.82
C ALA A 12 3.50 -40.84 -3.55
N THR A 13 2.34 -41.37 -3.93
CA THR A 13 1.26 -40.58 -4.56
C THR A 13 0.57 -39.66 -3.56
N ALA A 14 0.36 -40.10 -2.32
CA ALA A 14 -0.20 -39.25 -1.26
C ALA A 14 0.72 -38.06 -0.90
N TRP A 15 2.04 -38.28 -0.90
CA TRP A 15 3.03 -37.22 -0.68
C TRP A 15 3.08 -36.18 -1.81
N LEU A 16 2.98 -36.60 -3.07
CA LEU A 16 2.90 -35.70 -4.22
C LEU A 16 1.62 -34.87 -4.23
N LEU A 17 0.48 -35.44 -3.81
CA LEU A 17 -0.79 -34.72 -3.67
C LEU A 17 -0.73 -33.63 -2.59
N LEU A 18 -0.05 -33.89 -1.46
CA LEU A 18 0.10 -32.91 -0.37
C LEU A 18 1.02 -31.73 -0.74
N MET A 19 2.02 -31.95 -1.59
CA MET A 19 2.88 -30.87 -2.11
C MET A 19 2.21 -29.99 -3.17
N GLN A 20 1.10 -30.42 -3.78
CA GLN A 20 0.34 -29.59 -4.72
C GLN A 20 -0.68 -28.66 -4.05
N VAL A 21 -1.02 -28.88 -2.78
CA VAL A 21 -1.96 -28.03 -2.03
C VAL A 21 -1.45 -26.58 -1.87
N PRO A 22 -0.17 -26.29 -1.53
CA PRO A 22 0.30 -24.90 -1.45
C PRO A 22 0.27 -24.19 -2.81
N LEU A 23 0.57 -24.90 -3.90
CA LEU A 23 0.58 -24.32 -5.26
C LEU A 23 -0.83 -23.89 -5.72
N ILE A 24 -1.86 -24.70 -5.44
CA ILE A 24 -3.26 -24.37 -5.80
C ILE A 24 -3.83 -23.25 -4.92
N ALA A 25 -3.40 -23.16 -3.65
CA ALA A 25 -3.82 -22.07 -2.76
C ALA A 25 -3.22 -20.72 -3.17
N GLU A 26 -1.94 -20.69 -3.57
CA GLU A 26 -1.26 -19.51 -4.11
C GLU A 26 -1.80 -19.10 -5.48
N GLN A 27 -2.07 -20.06 -6.38
CA GLN A 27 -2.67 -19.77 -7.69
C GLN A 27 -4.06 -19.12 -7.56
N ARG A 28 -4.90 -19.56 -6.63
CA ARG A 28 -6.22 -18.94 -6.36
C ARG A 28 -6.14 -17.51 -5.82
N GLN A 29 -5.08 -17.15 -5.10
CA GLN A 29 -4.85 -15.74 -4.71
C GLN A 29 -4.44 -14.88 -5.91
N SER A 30 -3.72 -15.46 -6.88
CA SER A 30 -3.31 -14.73 -8.09
C SER A 30 -4.45 -14.52 -9.10
N GLU A 31 -5.39 -15.48 -9.20
CA GLU A 31 -6.54 -15.44 -10.12
C GLU A 31 -7.60 -14.41 -9.71
N ARG A 32 -7.59 -13.93 -8.47
CA ARG A 32 -8.41 -12.79 -8.02
C ARG A 32 -7.89 -11.43 -8.52
N ARG A 33 -6.85 -11.41 -9.35
CA ARG A 33 -6.17 -10.21 -9.83
C ARG A 33 -6.19 -10.07 -11.36
N VAL A 34 -7.27 -10.48 -12.04
CA VAL A 34 -7.49 -10.11 -13.45
C VAL A 34 -8.89 -9.54 -13.60
N ALA A 35 -8.98 -8.24 -13.91
CA ALA A 35 -10.26 -7.60 -14.24
C ALA A 35 -10.73 -8.06 -15.62
N GLY A 36 -12.04 -8.25 -15.78
CA GLY A 36 -12.64 -8.64 -17.03
C GLY A 36 -12.56 -7.53 -18.10
N PRO A 37 -12.82 -7.86 -19.38
CA PRO A 37 -12.86 -6.87 -20.45
C PRO A 37 -13.91 -5.77 -20.14
N GLY A 38 -13.46 -4.52 -20.04
CA GLY A 38 -14.32 -3.37 -19.69
C GLY A 38 -14.36 -3.01 -18.20
N GLU A 39 -13.64 -3.76 -17.35
CA GLU A 39 -13.48 -3.45 -15.93
C GLU A 39 -12.16 -2.73 -15.67
N THR A 40 -12.21 -1.64 -14.90
CA THR A 40 -10.97 -0.97 -14.47
C THR A 40 -10.33 -1.77 -13.34
N GLN A 41 -9.13 -2.30 -13.58
CA GLN A 41 -8.36 -2.93 -12.52
C GLN A 41 -7.61 -1.89 -11.69
N PHE A 42 -8.29 -1.31 -10.70
CA PHE A 42 -7.60 -0.61 -9.61
C PHE A 42 -7.20 -1.62 -8.53
N ASN A 43 -6.31 -2.57 -8.84
CA ASN A 43 -5.66 -3.32 -7.77
C ASN A 43 -4.41 -2.57 -7.31
N ILE A 44 -4.63 -1.36 -6.79
CA ILE A 44 -3.63 -0.65 -6.00
C ILE A 44 -3.88 -1.13 -4.57
N GLN A 45 -3.25 -2.23 -4.17
CA GLN A 45 -3.05 -2.47 -2.74
C GLN A 45 -2.10 -1.38 -2.24
N LEU A 46 -2.65 -0.18 -2.04
CA LEU A 46 -1.90 1.03 -1.72
C LEU A 46 -1.30 0.87 -0.32
N LEU A 47 -2.13 0.35 0.58
CA LEU A 47 -1.76 0.03 1.96
C LEU A 47 -0.85 -1.19 2.03
N ARG A 48 0.29 -1.02 2.69
CA ARG A 48 1.27 -2.06 2.98
C ARG A 48 1.97 -1.79 4.30
N PRO A 49 2.63 -2.76 4.96
CA PRO A 49 3.34 -2.49 6.21
C PRO A 49 4.41 -1.40 6.09
N SER A 50 5.24 -1.46 5.04
CA SER A 50 6.37 -0.56 4.80
C SER A 50 6.72 -0.43 3.30
N GLY A 51 7.61 0.50 2.96
CA GLY A 51 8.09 0.76 1.59
C GLY A 51 7.09 1.52 0.71
N GLY A 52 6.05 2.06 1.34
CA GLY A 52 5.01 2.97 0.84
C GLY A 52 5.52 4.36 0.52
N PRO A 53 5.05 5.02 -0.56
CA PRO A 53 5.21 6.45 -0.67
C PRO A 53 4.36 7.20 0.37
N VAL A 54 4.75 8.43 0.63
CA VAL A 54 3.88 9.50 1.15
C VAL A 54 3.34 10.27 -0.04
N ILE A 55 2.02 10.44 -0.11
CA ILE A 55 1.34 11.11 -1.22
C ILE A 55 0.85 12.48 -0.75
N PRO A 56 1.29 13.60 -1.36
CA PRO A 56 0.70 14.90 -1.10
C PRO A 56 -0.70 14.98 -1.71
N ILE A 57 -1.66 15.54 -0.97
CA ILE A 57 -3.04 15.71 -1.41
C ILE A 57 -3.37 17.20 -1.41
N PHE A 58 -3.76 17.72 -2.56
CA PHE A 58 -4.30 19.08 -2.64
C PHE A 58 -5.76 19.06 -2.20
N GLU A 59 -6.05 19.69 -1.07
CA GLU A 59 -7.38 19.71 -0.44
C GLU A 59 -8.21 20.92 -0.88
N GLY A 60 -7.59 21.89 -1.57
CA GLY A 60 -8.26 23.03 -2.15
C GLY A 60 -7.56 24.36 -1.86
N TRP A 61 -8.28 25.44 -2.15
CA TRP A 61 -7.79 26.80 -1.99
C TRP A 61 -8.86 27.70 -1.37
N TYR A 62 -8.41 28.72 -0.65
CA TYR A 62 -9.25 29.72 -0.01
C TYR A 62 -8.83 31.10 -0.51
N GLN A 63 -9.77 31.88 -1.03
CA GLN A 63 -9.49 33.25 -1.44
C GLN A 63 -9.71 34.22 -0.28
N HIS A 64 -8.74 35.10 -0.05
CA HIS A 64 -8.84 36.19 0.92
C HIS A 64 -9.47 37.44 0.29
N PRO A 65 -10.04 38.37 1.10
CA PRO A 65 -10.66 39.60 0.59
C PRO A 65 -9.73 40.53 -0.20
N ASP A 66 -8.41 40.42 0.02
CA ASP A 66 -7.38 41.19 -0.70
C ASP A 66 -7.01 40.59 -2.07
N GLY A 67 -7.65 39.48 -2.46
CA GLY A 67 -7.44 38.77 -3.72
C GLY A 67 -6.33 37.73 -3.69
N SER A 68 -5.63 37.56 -2.57
CA SER A 68 -4.65 36.47 -2.38
C SER A 68 -5.34 35.12 -2.12
N TYR A 69 -4.56 34.03 -2.20
CA TYR A 69 -5.05 32.67 -1.99
C TYR A 69 -4.18 31.92 -0.99
N GLU A 70 -4.83 31.15 -0.11
CA GLU A 70 -4.20 30.11 0.69
C GLU A 70 -4.45 28.76 0.02
N LEU A 71 -3.41 27.93 -0.08
CA LEU A 71 -3.47 26.59 -0.64
C LEU A 71 -3.35 25.56 0.48
N SER A 72 -4.27 24.60 0.54
CA SER A 72 -4.29 23.57 1.57
C SER A 72 -3.77 22.25 1.01
N PHE A 73 -2.81 21.67 1.72
CA PHE A 73 -2.23 20.37 1.41
C PHE A 73 -2.30 19.45 2.62
N GLY A 74 -2.81 18.25 2.39
CA GLY A 74 -2.67 17.11 3.29
C GLY A 74 -1.61 16.13 2.78
N TYR A 75 -1.43 15.05 3.52
CA TYR A 75 -0.64 13.91 3.06
C TYR A 75 -1.36 12.59 3.36
N PHE A 76 -0.98 11.55 2.63
CA PHE A 76 -1.34 10.18 2.93
C PHE A 76 -0.11 9.28 2.90
N ASN A 77 0.32 8.83 4.09
CA ASN A 77 1.29 7.76 4.20
C ASN A 77 0.58 6.45 3.86
N THR A 78 1.12 5.69 2.91
CA THR A 78 0.53 4.44 2.46
C THR A 78 0.99 3.23 3.29
N ASN A 79 1.82 3.47 4.30
CA ASN A 79 2.34 2.45 5.19
C ASN A 79 1.48 2.28 6.44
N THR A 80 1.14 1.04 6.79
CA THR A 80 0.33 0.73 7.99
C THR A 80 1.18 0.58 9.25
N GLU A 81 2.50 0.35 9.12
CA GLU A 81 3.40 0.19 10.28
C GLU A 81 4.56 1.20 10.25
N GLU A 82 5.06 1.55 9.05
CA GLU A 82 6.19 2.46 8.90
C GLU A 82 5.81 3.95 9.04
N ILE A 83 6.47 4.60 9.99
CA ILE A 83 6.52 6.06 10.09
C ILE A 83 7.69 6.54 9.23
N ILE A 84 7.46 7.58 8.43
CA ILE A 84 8.49 8.15 7.55
C ILE A 84 8.94 9.49 8.10
N ASP A 85 10.23 9.61 8.41
CA ASP A 85 10.91 10.86 8.70
C ASP A 85 11.63 11.35 7.43
N LEU A 86 11.23 12.51 6.91
CA LEU A 86 11.80 13.09 5.70
C LEU A 86 12.10 14.57 5.94
N PRO A 87 13.36 14.94 6.22
CA PRO A 87 13.72 16.33 6.45
C PRO A 87 13.51 17.18 5.19
N ILE A 88 13.33 18.48 5.37
CA ILE A 88 13.30 19.44 4.25
C ILE A 88 14.56 19.26 3.40
N GLY A 89 14.39 19.15 2.09
CA GLY A 89 15.48 18.93 1.16
C GLY A 89 15.00 18.50 -0.22
N VAL A 90 15.90 17.94 -1.02
CA VAL A 90 15.62 17.55 -2.42
C VAL A 90 14.46 16.55 -2.57
N ASP A 91 14.19 15.77 -1.54
CA ASP A 91 13.09 14.80 -1.52
C ASP A 91 11.83 15.32 -0.81
N ASN A 92 11.88 16.50 -0.18
CA ASN A 92 10.78 17.14 0.54
C ASN A 92 10.90 18.67 0.47
N PHE A 93 10.43 19.25 -0.64
CA PHE A 93 10.48 20.68 -0.91
C PHE A 93 9.17 21.18 -1.51
N ILE A 94 8.88 22.48 -1.35
CA ILE A 94 7.79 23.19 -2.04
C ILE A 94 8.38 24.27 -2.94
N GLU A 95 7.81 24.41 -4.14
CA GLU A 95 8.06 25.55 -5.01
C GLU A 95 6.80 26.41 -5.18
N PRO A 96 6.94 27.75 -5.23
CA PRO A 96 8.18 28.53 -5.12
C PRO A 96 8.86 28.49 -3.74
N ALA A 97 10.19 28.63 -3.71
CA ALA A 97 11.03 28.47 -2.50
C ALA A 97 10.64 29.37 -1.31
N GLN A 98 9.95 30.49 -1.54
CA GLN A 98 9.41 31.34 -0.48
C GLN A 98 8.32 30.68 0.37
N TYR A 99 7.74 29.57 -0.09
CA TYR A 99 6.76 28.75 0.62
C TYR A 99 7.36 27.44 1.14
N ASP A 100 8.65 27.18 0.93
CA ASP A 100 9.33 25.97 1.39
C ASP A 100 9.59 26.02 2.90
N GLY A 101 9.61 24.84 3.53
CA GLY A 101 9.96 24.69 4.95
C GLY A 101 8.77 24.67 5.91
N VAL A 102 7.54 24.77 5.40
CA VAL A 102 6.31 24.60 6.19
C VAL A 102 5.66 23.23 6.02
N GLN A 103 6.15 22.39 5.09
CA GLN A 103 5.64 21.04 4.92
C GLN A 103 6.03 20.10 6.08
N PRO A 104 5.23 19.05 6.36
CA PRO A 104 5.57 18.07 7.37
C PRO A 104 6.89 17.37 7.08
N THR A 105 7.63 17.03 8.15
CA THR A 105 8.84 16.21 8.08
C THR A 105 8.69 14.84 8.75
N HIS A 106 7.52 14.59 9.35
CA HIS A 106 7.19 13.37 10.08
C HIS A 106 5.81 12.89 9.65
N PHE A 107 5.76 11.72 9.00
CA PHE A 107 4.57 11.17 8.38
C PHE A 107 4.14 9.90 9.11
N LEU A 108 3.07 10.02 9.89
CA LEU A 108 2.57 8.92 10.70
C LEU A 108 2.08 7.78 9.80
N ALA A 109 2.25 6.55 10.27
CA ALA A 109 1.66 5.38 9.63
C ALA A 109 0.13 5.49 9.61
N VAL A 110 -0.51 4.74 8.71
CA VAL A 110 -1.96 4.62 8.66
C VAL A 110 -2.44 4.10 10.01
N PRO A 111 -3.32 4.84 10.69
CA PRO A 111 -3.76 4.50 12.03
C PRO A 111 -4.58 3.20 12.02
N ASP A 112 -4.42 2.39 13.06
CA ASP A 112 -5.21 1.17 13.25
C ASP A 112 -6.70 1.52 13.45
N GLY A 113 -7.53 1.22 12.46
CA GLY A 113 -8.99 1.40 12.49
C GLY A 113 -9.51 2.70 11.83
N ASP A 114 -10.71 3.15 12.19
CA ASP A 114 -11.44 4.27 11.56
C ASP A 114 -10.93 5.68 11.94
N ARG A 115 -9.68 5.81 12.41
CA ARG A 115 -9.17 7.02 13.07
C ARG A 115 -8.22 7.80 12.18
N ARG A 116 -8.75 8.54 11.20
CA ARG A 116 -7.97 9.54 10.44
C ARG A 116 -7.13 10.42 11.39
N HIS A 117 -5.86 10.64 11.07
CA HIS A 117 -5.02 11.59 11.81
C HIS A 117 -5.54 13.01 11.56
N TRP A 118 -6.15 13.64 12.57
CA TRP A 118 -6.41 15.08 12.57
C TRP A 118 -5.28 15.77 13.33
N GLY A 119 -4.79 16.89 12.80
CA GLY A 119 -3.66 17.64 13.37
C GLY A 119 -3.83 17.94 14.86
N THR A 120 -2.73 17.76 15.60
CA THR A 120 -2.56 18.14 17.02
C THR A 120 -1.96 19.52 17.13
#